data_AF-A0A9D2H6E2-F1
#
_entry.id   AF-A0A9D2H6E2-F1
#
_cell.length_a   1.000
_cell.length_b   1.000
_cell.length_c   1.000
_cell.angle_alpha   90.00
_cell.angle_beta   90.00
_cell.angle_gamma   90.00
#
_symmetry.space_group_name_H-M   'P 1'
#
loop_
_entity.id
_entity.type
_entity.pdbx_description
1 polymer ?
#
loop_
_entity_poly.entity_id
_entity_poly.type
_entity_poly.pdbx_seq_one_letter_code
_entity_poly.pdbx_strand_id
1 'polypeptide(L)'
;EGAGSLTKSGTGALTLSGENSYTGDTTVTGGELIAASATAFGTGSVATADEAVLADDADETLRIAGNLDLAPTGTLSLTLDSDAPALAVERTASFGGALEVAFADGVVPGDDVVVATFGDVADDAQFSSLTVTGAPEGYDPEVEIRDGVVHLVEKQAEPSALIAGEPVIDGAATAGTTLTVDPGSWGPEPVEFDYQWLRGEQAIAGATSATYALTHEDVGQTISVAVTGSKPGFDAATATAALDGTVAAVLTLSADRVTAGDGLTLDGTGFAPGESVRVELHSMSVDLGDTTAADDGSVHADVTIPSGTDAGAHTVVVTGAETGNSASAALDVDGAPSGGLAPTGGSAAPALIGGALALIGLGTAFVIARIRTARRV
;
A
#
# COMPACT_ATOMS: atom_id res chain seq x y z
N GLU A 1 -5.84 27.07 -61.00
CA GLU A 1 -5.51 25.87 -61.82
C GLU A 1 -4.13 26.01 -62.45
N GLY A 2 -3.53 24.89 -62.89
CA GLY A 2 -2.27 24.87 -63.65
C GLY A 2 -1.04 24.46 -62.82
N ALA A 3 0.13 24.40 -63.46
CA ALA A 3 1.35 23.90 -62.83
C ALA A 3 2.11 24.92 -61.97
N GLY A 4 1.50 26.07 -61.65
CA GLY A 4 2.13 27.12 -60.86
C GLY A 4 2.20 26.77 -59.36
N SER A 5 3.14 27.40 -58.66
CA SER A 5 3.28 27.34 -57.20
C SER A 5 2.75 28.62 -56.54
N LEU A 6 2.41 28.54 -55.25
CA LEU A 6 2.03 29.67 -54.43
C LEU A 6 3.12 29.94 -53.39
N THR A 7 3.57 31.18 -53.26
CA THR A 7 4.47 31.59 -52.18
C THR A 7 3.87 32.75 -51.41
N LYS A 8 3.50 32.51 -50.15
CA LYS A 8 3.06 33.53 -49.21
C LYS A 8 4.27 34.09 -48.47
N SER A 9 4.47 35.40 -48.58
CA SER A 9 5.55 36.14 -47.89
C SER A 9 4.99 37.34 -47.12
N GLY A 10 5.84 37.99 -46.31
CA GLY A 10 5.48 39.14 -45.47
C GLY A 10 4.64 38.76 -44.24
N THR A 11 4.51 39.68 -43.29
CA THR A 11 3.96 39.42 -41.95
C THR A 11 2.42 39.39 -41.88
N GLY A 12 1.72 39.77 -42.96
CA GLY A 12 0.25 39.78 -42.97
C GLY A 12 -0.36 38.39 -43.14
N ALA A 13 -1.68 38.30 -43.00
CA ALA A 13 -2.46 37.11 -43.32
C ALA A 13 -2.90 37.09 -44.78
N LEU A 14 -2.93 35.91 -45.40
CA LEU A 14 -3.56 35.67 -46.70
C LEU A 14 -4.59 34.55 -46.54
N THR A 15 -5.84 34.80 -46.93
CA THR A 15 -6.90 33.80 -46.93
C THR A 15 -7.13 33.25 -48.33
N LEU A 16 -7.15 31.92 -48.46
CA LEU A 16 -7.56 31.20 -49.66
C LEU A 16 -8.95 30.59 -49.44
N SER A 17 -9.99 31.30 -49.89
CA SER A 17 -11.40 30.90 -49.72
C SER A 17 -12.00 30.17 -50.92
N GLY A 18 -11.24 30.04 -52.01
CA GLY A 18 -11.66 29.32 -53.20
C GLY A 18 -11.08 27.92 -53.27
N GLU A 19 -11.78 27.03 -53.97
CA GLU A 19 -11.23 25.74 -54.38
C GLU A 19 -10.09 25.96 -55.38
N ASN A 20 -8.96 25.29 -55.15
CA ASN A 20 -7.80 25.39 -56.02
C ASN A 20 -7.43 24.02 -56.60
N SER A 21 -6.98 24.04 -57.86
CA SER A 21 -6.55 22.85 -58.61
C SER A 21 -5.14 23.01 -59.20
N TYR A 22 -4.34 23.93 -58.66
CA TYR A 22 -2.94 24.04 -59.09
C TYR A 22 -2.13 22.86 -58.55
N THR A 23 -1.11 22.45 -59.29
CA THR A 23 -0.32 21.25 -58.99
C THR A 23 1.06 21.57 -58.45
N GLY A 24 1.48 22.85 -58.44
CA GLY A 24 2.73 23.27 -57.80
C GLY A 24 2.56 23.40 -56.29
N ASP A 25 3.69 23.47 -55.59
CA ASP A 25 3.70 23.52 -54.13
C ASP A 25 3.23 24.88 -53.59
N THR A 26 2.81 24.87 -52.33
CA THR A 26 2.51 26.05 -51.52
C THR A 26 3.61 26.24 -50.49
N THR A 27 4.20 27.43 -50.45
CA THR A 27 5.24 27.77 -49.47
C THR A 27 4.87 29.02 -48.69
N VAL A 28 4.89 28.94 -47.36
CA VAL A 28 4.68 30.07 -46.45
C VAL A 28 6.02 30.49 -45.86
N THR A 29 6.61 31.56 -46.39
CA THR A 29 7.91 32.07 -45.93
C THR A 29 7.79 33.12 -44.83
N GLY A 30 6.57 33.42 -44.36
CA GLY A 30 6.30 34.36 -43.28
C GLY A 30 4.84 34.78 -43.19
N GLY A 31 4.47 35.25 -42.00
CA GLY A 31 3.09 35.62 -41.66
C GLY A 31 2.17 34.40 -41.63
N GLU A 32 0.91 34.63 -41.96
CA GLU A 32 -0.15 33.62 -41.83
C GLU A 32 -0.77 33.30 -43.21
N LEU A 33 -1.00 32.01 -43.46
CA LEU A 33 -1.78 31.51 -44.59
C LEU A 33 -2.99 30.75 -44.05
N ILE A 34 -4.18 31.26 -44.35
CA ILE A 34 -5.47 30.71 -43.88
C ILE A 34 -6.14 29.98 -45.04
N ALA A 35 -6.47 28.70 -44.86
CA ALA A 35 -7.29 27.93 -45.78
C ALA A 35 -8.75 27.97 -45.35
N ALA A 36 -9.58 28.66 -46.13
CA ALA A 36 -11.03 28.73 -45.91
C ALA A 36 -11.81 27.88 -46.92
N SER A 37 -11.16 26.84 -47.46
CA SER A 37 -11.76 25.86 -48.37
C SER A 37 -11.01 24.54 -48.24
N ALA A 38 -11.74 23.42 -48.29
CA ALA A 38 -11.18 22.08 -48.14
C ALA A 38 -10.06 21.75 -49.15
N THR A 39 -10.02 22.42 -50.31
CA THR A 39 -9.00 22.23 -51.36
C THR A 39 -8.18 23.49 -51.64
N ALA A 40 -8.05 24.37 -50.63
CA ALA A 40 -7.35 25.65 -50.76
C ALA A 40 -5.92 25.53 -51.30
N PHE A 41 -5.22 24.41 -51.05
CA PHE A 41 -3.82 24.21 -51.42
C PHE A 41 -3.57 23.47 -52.73
N GLY A 42 -4.61 23.19 -53.52
CA GLY A 42 -4.43 22.42 -54.75
C GLY A 42 -3.97 20.99 -54.48
N THR A 43 -3.11 20.46 -55.35
CA THR A 43 -2.60 19.07 -55.23
C THR A 43 -1.11 18.99 -54.89
N GLY A 44 -0.47 20.14 -54.63
CA GLY A 44 0.95 20.21 -54.29
C GLY A 44 1.22 19.93 -52.81
N SER A 45 2.50 19.98 -52.43
CA SER A 45 2.91 19.94 -51.03
C SER A 45 2.78 21.32 -50.38
N VAL A 46 2.67 21.37 -49.06
CA VAL A 46 2.62 22.61 -48.27
C VAL A 46 3.83 22.64 -47.36
N ALA A 47 4.60 23.72 -47.42
CA ALA A 47 5.75 23.93 -46.54
C ALA A 47 5.69 25.29 -45.85
N THR A 48 6.07 25.36 -44.59
CA THR A 48 6.19 26.61 -43.84
C THR A 48 7.64 26.86 -43.44
N ALA A 49 8.02 28.14 -43.32
CA ALA A 49 9.25 28.58 -42.68
C ALA A 49 9.03 28.76 -41.18
N ASP A 50 10.13 28.96 -40.43
CA ASP A 50 10.08 29.29 -39.00
C ASP A 50 9.17 30.50 -38.76
N GLU A 51 8.42 30.46 -37.65
CA GLU A 51 7.45 31.48 -37.23
C GLU A 51 6.26 31.73 -38.18
N ALA A 52 6.16 31.00 -39.30
CA ALA A 52 5.01 31.08 -40.19
C ALA A 52 3.84 30.26 -39.65
N VAL A 53 2.63 30.77 -39.86
CA VAL A 53 1.38 30.14 -39.41
C VAL A 53 0.63 29.56 -40.62
N LEU A 54 0.28 28.29 -40.53
CA LEU A 54 -0.69 27.64 -41.40
C LEU A 54 -1.97 27.45 -40.61
N ALA A 55 -3.06 28.09 -41.03
CA ALA A 55 -4.33 28.10 -40.31
C ALA A 55 -5.44 27.49 -41.16
N ASP A 56 -6.31 26.73 -40.50
CA ASP A 56 -7.54 26.20 -41.05
C ASP A 56 -8.76 27.05 -40.60
N ASP A 57 -9.61 27.36 -41.56
CA ASP A 57 -10.89 28.07 -41.43
C ASP A 57 -11.91 27.48 -42.42
N ALA A 58 -11.73 26.22 -42.82
CA ALA A 58 -12.62 25.54 -43.76
C ALA A 58 -13.81 24.92 -43.00
N ASP A 59 -15.01 25.00 -43.59
CA ASP A 59 -16.23 24.36 -43.05
C ASP A 59 -16.24 22.82 -43.19
N GLU A 60 -15.18 22.24 -43.76
CA GLU A 60 -14.98 20.81 -43.97
C GLU A 60 -13.49 20.48 -43.81
N THR A 61 -13.15 19.21 -43.55
CA THR A 61 -11.76 18.74 -43.45
C THR A 61 -10.88 19.31 -44.57
N LEU A 62 -9.89 20.11 -44.18
CA LEU A 62 -8.85 20.65 -45.04
C LEU A 62 -7.99 19.52 -45.59
N ARG A 63 -7.76 19.52 -46.91
CA ARG A 63 -6.99 18.48 -47.60
C ARG A 63 -5.67 19.00 -48.15
N ILE A 64 -4.60 18.27 -47.86
CA ILE A 64 -3.29 18.43 -48.47
C ILE A 64 -2.96 17.13 -49.21
N ALA A 65 -2.98 17.16 -50.54
CA ALA A 65 -2.68 15.96 -51.35
C ALA A 65 -1.17 15.63 -51.39
N GLY A 66 -0.32 16.64 -51.17
CA GLY A 66 1.13 16.48 -51.10
C GLY A 66 1.63 16.20 -49.69
N ASN A 67 2.91 16.51 -49.44
CA ASN A 67 3.48 16.47 -48.10
C ASN A 67 3.10 17.73 -47.31
N LEU A 68 3.18 17.65 -45.99
CA LEU A 68 3.14 18.80 -45.09
C LEU A 68 4.47 18.93 -44.36
N ASP A 69 5.22 20.00 -44.63
CA ASP A 69 6.52 20.27 -44.01
C ASP A 69 6.44 21.55 -43.17
N LEU A 70 6.21 21.39 -41.87
CA LEU A 70 6.22 22.50 -40.92
C LEU A 70 7.64 22.71 -40.37
N ALA A 71 8.13 23.94 -40.45
CA ALA A 71 9.41 24.30 -39.84
C ALA A 71 9.39 24.14 -38.30
N PRO A 72 10.57 23.99 -37.67
CA PRO A 72 10.68 23.75 -36.22
C PRO A 72 9.98 24.77 -35.32
N THR A 73 9.82 26.03 -35.73
CA THR A 73 9.07 27.04 -34.97
C THR A 73 7.81 27.54 -35.70
N GLY A 74 7.35 26.83 -36.73
CA GLY A 74 6.07 27.13 -37.39
C GLY A 74 4.88 26.77 -36.49
N THR A 75 3.72 27.33 -36.81
CA THR A 75 2.47 27.02 -36.11
C THR A 75 1.45 26.40 -37.06
N LEU A 76 0.82 25.31 -36.62
CA LEU A 76 -0.38 24.75 -37.23
C LEU A 76 -1.58 25.11 -36.37
N SER A 77 -2.50 25.92 -36.90
CA SER A 77 -3.71 26.36 -36.20
C SER A 77 -4.93 25.69 -36.82
N LEU A 78 -5.67 24.91 -36.04
CA LEU A 78 -6.79 24.09 -36.52
C LEU A 78 -8.06 24.40 -35.75
N THR A 79 -9.20 24.43 -36.45
CA THR A 79 -10.52 24.62 -35.85
C THR A 79 -11.28 23.31 -35.90
N LEU A 80 -11.82 22.86 -34.76
CA LEU A 80 -12.67 21.67 -34.65
C LEU A 80 -14.12 22.10 -34.46
N ASP A 81 -14.94 21.87 -35.48
CA ASP A 81 -16.36 22.20 -35.51
C ASP A 81 -17.29 20.98 -35.43
N SER A 82 -16.73 19.78 -35.55
CA SER A 82 -17.43 18.50 -35.66
C SER A 82 -16.52 17.33 -35.25
N ASP A 83 -17.04 16.10 -35.30
CA ASP A 83 -16.26 14.88 -35.03
C ASP A 83 -15.28 14.52 -36.18
N ALA A 84 -15.33 15.25 -37.30
CA ALA A 84 -14.40 15.04 -38.40
C ALA A 84 -13.04 15.69 -38.08
N PRO A 85 -11.91 15.13 -38.55
CA PRO A 85 -10.62 15.79 -38.42
C PRO A 85 -10.64 17.15 -39.14
N ALA A 86 -9.99 18.15 -38.55
CA ALA A 86 -9.80 19.46 -39.20
C ALA A 86 -8.89 19.33 -40.43
N LEU A 87 -7.90 18.43 -40.39
CA LEU A 87 -6.88 18.29 -41.44
C LEU A 87 -6.66 16.84 -41.87
N ALA A 88 -6.55 16.64 -43.19
CA ALA A 88 -6.11 15.39 -43.79
C ALA A 88 -4.94 15.63 -44.77
N VAL A 89 -3.78 15.02 -44.51
CA VAL A 89 -2.62 15.01 -45.41
C VAL A 89 -2.49 13.62 -46.03
N GLU A 90 -2.50 13.52 -47.35
CA GLU A 90 -2.48 12.22 -48.04
C GLU A 90 -1.10 11.56 -48.04
N ARG A 91 -0.02 12.33 -47.81
CA ARG A 91 1.36 11.85 -47.81
C ARG A 91 2.02 12.07 -46.44
N THR A 92 3.32 12.33 -46.44
CA THR A 92 4.12 12.46 -45.23
C THR A 92 3.96 13.84 -44.61
N ALA A 93 3.79 13.88 -43.29
CA ALA A 93 3.85 15.09 -42.48
C ALA A 93 5.15 15.15 -41.65
N SER A 94 5.80 16.30 -41.61
CA SER A 94 6.97 16.62 -40.78
C SER A 94 6.68 17.90 -40.01
N PHE A 95 6.91 17.90 -38.69
CA PHE A 95 6.62 19.05 -37.84
C PHE A 95 7.46 19.04 -36.55
N GLY A 96 7.92 20.22 -36.13
CA GLY A 96 8.62 20.45 -34.85
C GLY A 96 8.00 21.56 -33.98
N GLY A 97 7.02 22.28 -34.54
CA GLY A 97 6.52 23.56 -34.02
C GLY A 97 5.29 23.45 -33.12
N ALA A 98 4.51 24.53 -33.04
CA ALA A 98 3.34 24.60 -32.19
C ALA A 98 2.09 24.04 -32.90
N LEU A 99 1.27 23.29 -32.15
CA LEU A 99 -0.11 22.98 -32.52
C LEU A 99 -1.05 23.88 -31.72
N GLU A 100 -1.92 24.59 -32.42
CA GLU A 100 -3.02 25.36 -31.84
C GLU A 100 -4.34 24.71 -32.27
N VAL A 101 -5.21 24.39 -31.31
CA VAL A 101 -6.52 23.81 -31.57
C VAL A 101 -7.60 24.69 -30.95
N ALA A 102 -8.56 25.11 -31.75
CA ALA A 102 -9.73 25.86 -31.32
C ALA A 102 -10.99 25.00 -31.48
N PHE A 103 -11.68 24.72 -30.38
CA PHE A 103 -13.02 24.13 -30.43
C PHE A 103 -14.04 25.21 -30.76
N ALA A 104 -14.88 24.97 -31.77
CA ALA A 104 -15.95 25.90 -32.13
C ALA A 104 -17.02 25.98 -31.02
N ASP A 105 -17.75 27.10 -30.98
CA ASP A 105 -18.78 27.34 -29.97
C ASP A 105 -19.81 26.20 -29.92
N GLY A 106 -19.93 25.55 -28.75
CA GLY A 106 -20.88 24.47 -28.51
C GLY A 106 -20.35 23.07 -28.80
N VAL A 107 -19.11 22.93 -29.30
CA VAL A 107 -18.42 21.64 -29.40
C VAL A 107 -17.93 21.23 -28.01
N VAL A 108 -18.31 20.02 -27.58
CA VAL A 108 -17.83 19.42 -26.33
C VAL A 108 -16.89 18.27 -26.72
N PRO A 109 -15.58 18.39 -26.49
CA PRO A 109 -14.65 17.32 -26.81
C PRO A 109 -14.92 16.08 -25.96
N GLY A 110 -14.68 14.90 -26.54
CA GLY A 110 -14.57 13.66 -25.79
C GLY A 110 -13.16 13.45 -25.21
N ASP A 111 -12.98 12.32 -24.54
CA ASP A 111 -11.71 11.93 -23.91
C ASP A 111 -10.60 11.63 -24.95
N ASP A 112 -10.97 11.33 -26.20
CA ASP A 112 -10.08 11.04 -27.32
C ASP A 112 -10.64 11.66 -28.60
N VAL A 113 -10.03 12.75 -29.06
CA VAL A 113 -10.48 13.54 -30.22
C VAL A 113 -9.47 13.46 -31.34
N VAL A 114 -9.92 13.07 -32.54
CA VAL A 114 -9.09 13.05 -33.75
C VAL A 114 -9.01 14.47 -34.33
N VAL A 115 -7.80 15.04 -34.35
CA VAL A 115 -7.56 16.41 -34.85
C VAL A 115 -7.13 16.42 -36.31
N ALA A 116 -6.20 15.53 -36.66
CA ALA A 116 -5.64 15.47 -38.01
C ALA A 116 -5.25 14.04 -38.38
N THR A 117 -5.27 13.73 -39.68
CA THR A 117 -4.85 12.44 -40.23
C THR A 117 -3.76 12.63 -41.26
N PHE A 118 -2.75 11.78 -41.24
CA PHE A 118 -1.60 11.80 -42.14
C PHE A 118 -1.42 10.43 -42.80
N GLY A 119 -1.07 10.42 -44.09
CA GLY A 119 -0.72 9.19 -44.78
C GLY A 119 0.56 8.54 -44.24
N ASP A 120 1.49 9.36 -43.75
CA ASP A 120 2.70 8.96 -43.04
C ASP A 120 3.20 10.12 -42.16
N VAL A 121 4.01 9.82 -41.14
CA VAL A 121 4.60 10.83 -40.24
C VAL A 121 6.10 10.61 -40.17
N ALA A 122 6.89 11.66 -40.38
CA ALA A 122 8.35 11.57 -40.29
C ALA A 122 8.80 11.12 -38.88
N ASP A 123 9.88 10.33 -38.80
CA ASP A 123 10.33 9.68 -37.55
C ASP A 123 10.60 10.67 -36.39
N ASP A 124 10.99 11.91 -36.71
CA ASP A 124 11.32 12.97 -35.75
C ASP A 124 10.20 14.02 -35.59
N ALA A 125 9.02 13.80 -36.19
CA ALA A 125 7.92 14.73 -36.14
C ALA A 125 7.23 14.71 -34.76
N GLN A 126 7.30 15.85 -34.07
CA GLN A 126 6.63 16.08 -32.78
C GLN A 126 6.29 17.56 -32.64
N PHE A 127 5.10 17.86 -32.10
CA PHE A 127 4.79 19.25 -31.72
C PHE A 127 5.57 19.63 -30.46
N SER A 128 6.17 20.81 -30.46
CA SER A 128 6.92 21.33 -29.30
C SER A 128 6.02 21.97 -28.24
N SER A 129 4.80 22.36 -28.62
CA SER A 129 3.78 22.84 -27.69
C SER A 129 2.38 22.62 -28.23
N LEU A 130 1.42 22.50 -27.32
CA LEU A 130 -0.01 22.48 -27.61
C LEU A 130 -0.67 23.69 -26.93
N THR A 131 -1.51 24.41 -27.67
CA THR A 131 -2.45 25.40 -27.11
C THR A 131 -3.86 25.00 -27.50
N VAL A 132 -4.75 24.90 -26.51
CA VAL A 132 -6.17 24.58 -26.73
C VAL A 132 -7.03 25.75 -26.28
N THR A 133 -7.98 26.15 -27.12
CA THR A 133 -8.96 27.21 -26.85
C THR A 133 -10.37 26.72 -27.15
N GLY A 134 -11.39 27.35 -26.53
CA GLY A 134 -12.80 26.96 -26.72
C GLY A 134 -13.24 25.68 -25.98
N ALA A 135 -12.32 24.97 -25.32
CA ALA A 135 -12.64 23.77 -24.54
C ALA A 135 -13.36 24.09 -23.19
N PRO A 136 -14.11 23.13 -22.62
CA PRO A 136 -14.70 23.25 -21.28
C PRO A 136 -13.66 23.52 -20.18
N GLU A 137 -14.07 24.18 -19.10
CA GLU A 137 -13.20 24.41 -17.93
C GLU A 137 -12.72 23.08 -17.34
N GLY A 138 -11.40 22.94 -17.16
CA GLY A 138 -10.77 21.74 -16.63
C GLY A 138 -10.30 20.72 -17.68
N TYR A 139 -10.59 20.94 -18.97
CA TYR A 139 -10.06 20.10 -20.04
C TYR A 139 -8.55 20.32 -20.20
N ASP A 140 -7.74 19.30 -19.90
CA ASP A 140 -6.27 19.30 -19.95
C ASP A 140 -5.77 18.19 -20.88
N PRO A 141 -5.82 18.39 -22.21
CA PRO A 141 -5.43 17.35 -23.17
C PRO A 141 -3.93 17.31 -23.43
N GLU A 142 -3.44 16.15 -23.85
CA GLU A 142 -2.11 15.93 -24.41
C GLU A 142 -2.21 15.44 -25.87
N VAL A 143 -1.18 15.74 -26.67
CA VAL A 143 -1.11 15.25 -28.06
C VAL A 143 -0.55 13.84 -28.07
N GLU A 144 -1.29 12.90 -28.65
CA GLU A 144 -0.80 11.56 -28.96
C GLU A 144 -0.87 11.29 -30.46
N ILE A 145 0.22 10.78 -31.06
CA ILE A 145 0.25 10.43 -32.48
C ILE A 145 0.24 8.91 -32.61
N ARG A 146 -0.83 8.36 -33.16
CA ARG A 146 -1.04 6.91 -33.34
C ARG A 146 -1.29 6.61 -34.81
N ASP A 147 -0.47 5.75 -35.42
CA ASP A 147 -0.67 5.29 -36.82
C ASP A 147 -0.94 6.43 -37.83
N GLY A 148 -0.23 7.56 -37.68
CA GLY A 148 -0.40 8.75 -38.54
C GLY A 148 -1.57 9.67 -38.18
N VAL A 149 -2.25 9.43 -37.06
CA VAL A 149 -3.39 10.23 -36.59
C VAL A 149 -2.97 11.02 -35.36
N VAL A 150 -3.31 12.32 -35.33
CA VAL A 150 -3.14 13.19 -34.18
C VAL A 150 -4.39 13.13 -33.32
N HIS A 151 -4.22 12.66 -32.09
CA HIS A 151 -5.24 12.60 -31.06
C HIS A 151 -4.99 13.69 -30.01
N LEU A 152 -6.04 14.36 -29.56
CA LEU A 152 -6.07 15.01 -28.26
C LEU A 152 -6.69 14.05 -27.27
N VAL A 153 -5.88 13.60 -26.33
CA VAL A 153 -6.30 12.66 -25.28
C VAL A 153 -6.37 13.44 -23.98
N GLU A 154 -7.51 13.40 -23.30
CA GLU A 154 -7.63 14.02 -21.99
C GLU A 154 -6.63 13.36 -21.03
N LYS A 155 -5.80 14.18 -20.39
CA LYS A 155 -4.86 13.70 -19.40
C LYS A 155 -5.64 13.14 -18.21
N GLN A 156 -5.60 11.83 -18.05
CA GLN A 156 -6.12 11.21 -16.85
C GLN A 156 -5.33 11.76 -15.65
N ALA A 157 -6.03 12.30 -14.66
CA ALA A 157 -5.39 12.77 -13.44
C ALA A 157 -4.60 11.60 -12.82
N GLU A 158 -3.28 11.77 -12.68
CA GLU A 158 -2.44 10.82 -11.95
C GLU A 158 -3.06 10.59 -10.57
N PRO A 159 -3.35 9.34 -10.17
CA PRO A 159 -3.95 9.08 -8.87
C PRO A 159 -3.05 9.67 -7.79
N SER A 160 -3.64 10.46 -6.91
CA SER A 160 -2.88 11.02 -5.79
C SER A 160 -2.50 9.89 -4.83
N ALA A 161 -1.30 9.94 -4.25
CA ALA A 161 -0.91 8.94 -3.27
C ALA A 161 -1.64 9.14 -1.93
N LEU A 162 -2.10 8.04 -1.31
CA LEU A 162 -2.54 8.07 0.09
C LEU A 162 -1.35 8.29 1.04
N ILE A 163 -1.59 9.07 2.10
CA ILE A 163 -0.72 9.18 3.25
C ILE A 163 -1.08 8.04 4.21
N ALA A 164 -0.19 7.06 4.33
CA ALA A 164 -0.38 5.93 5.24
C ALA A 164 -0.26 6.37 6.71
N GLY A 165 -1.11 5.81 7.56
CA GLY A 165 -1.04 5.98 9.01
C GLY A 165 0.03 5.11 9.66
N GLU A 166 0.11 5.22 10.99
CA GLU A 166 1.01 4.44 11.83
C GLU A 166 0.17 3.47 12.69
N PRO A 167 -0.08 2.24 12.21
CA PRO A 167 -0.94 1.31 12.93
C PRO A 167 -0.29 0.81 14.21
N VAL A 168 -1.12 0.50 15.22
CA VAL A 168 -0.70 -0.05 16.52
C VAL A 168 -1.58 -1.24 16.89
N ILE A 169 -0.96 -2.30 17.39
CA ILE A 169 -1.68 -3.48 17.92
C ILE A 169 -1.79 -3.35 19.43
N ASP A 170 -3.02 -3.40 19.94
CA ASP A 170 -3.33 -3.49 21.37
C ASP A 170 -3.76 -4.90 21.77
N GLY A 171 -3.26 -5.38 22.91
CA GLY A 171 -3.62 -6.68 23.50
C GLY A 171 -2.43 -7.41 24.11
N ALA A 172 -2.70 -8.39 24.98
CA ALA A 172 -1.65 -9.21 25.58
C ALA A 172 -1.18 -10.30 24.60
N ALA A 173 0.12 -10.52 24.49
CA ALA A 173 0.74 -11.58 23.68
C ALA A 173 0.61 -12.96 24.36
N THR A 174 -0.62 -13.41 24.58
CA THR A 174 -0.93 -14.67 25.27
C THR A 174 -2.01 -15.42 24.51
N ALA A 175 -1.85 -16.72 24.29
CA ALA A 175 -2.85 -17.52 23.58
C ALA A 175 -4.22 -17.46 24.29
N GLY A 176 -5.27 -17.30 23.50
CA GLY A 176 -6.65 -17.14 23.97
C GLY A 176 -7.11 -15.68 24.15
N THR A 177 -6.23 -14.69 24.04
CA THR A 177 -6.63 -13.27 24.05
C THR A 177 -6.96 -12.77 22.63
N THR A 178 -7.73 -11.68 22.56
CA THR A 178 -8.02 -10.99 21.30
C THR A 178 -7.19 -9.71 21.20
N LEU A 179 -6.48 -9.57 20.09
CA LEU A 179 -5.77 -8.36 19.69
C LEU A 179 -6.69 -7.43 18.92
N THR A 180 -6.48 -6.13 19.03
CA THR A 180 -7.19 -5.09 18.28
C THR A 180 -6.19 -4.16 17.60
N VAL A 181 -6.54 -3.61 16.43
CA VAL A 181 -5.68 -2.70 15.66
C VAL A 181 -6.30 -1.32 15.61
N ASP A 182 -5.52 -0.31 16.00
CA ASP A 182 -5.78 1.08 15.62
C ASP A 182 -5.01 1.35 14.32
N PRO A 183 -5.67 1.71 13.19
CA PRO A 183 -4.98 2.00 11.93
C PRO A 183 -4.17 3.31 11.96
N GLY A 184 -4.36 4.17 12.96
CA GLY A 184 -3.74 5.49 13.03
C GLY A 184 -4.38 6.51 12.07
N SER A 185 -3.71 7.64 11.86
CA SER A 185 -4.22 8.73 11.01
C SER A 185 -3.80 8.56 9.56
N TRP A 186 -4.76 8.29 8.67
CA TRP A 186 -4.56 8.21 7.22
C TRP A 186 -5.13 9.45 6.53
N GLY A 187 -4.61 9.77 5.33
CA GLY A 187 -5.10 10.93 4.60
C GLY A 187 -4.96 10.80 3.08
N PRO A 188 -5.75 11.57 2.33
CA PRO A 188 -6.85 12.43 2.80
C PRO A 188 -8.12 11.65 3.17
N GLU A 189 -8.83 12.06 4.24
CA GLU A 189 -10.08 11.41 4.69
C GLU A 189 -11.25 11.58 3.69
N PRO A 190 -12.27 10.68 3.70
CA PRO A 190 -12.28 9.38 4.39
C PRO A 190 -11.42 8.33 3.66
N VAL A 191 -10.93 7.34 4.41
CA VAL A 191 -10.15 6.19 3.90
C VAL A 191 -10.79 4.90 4.42
N GLU A 192 -11.01 3.94 3.52
CA GLU A 192 -11.53 2.61 3.87
C GLU A 192 -10.36 1.65 4.16
N PHE A 193 -10.52 0.72 5.10
CA PHE A 193 -9.44 -0.16 5.55
C PHE A 193 -9.72 -1.64 5.34
N ASP A 194 -8.71 -2.33 4.82
CA ASP A 194 -8.59 -3.79 4.80
C ASP A 194 -7.44 -4.23 5.70
N TYR A 195 -7.58 -5.41 6.31
CA TYR A 195 -6.62 -5.97 7.24
C TYR A 195 -6.15 -7.35 6.76
N GLN A 196 -4.91 -7.69 7.09
CA GLN A 196 -4.40 -9.05 6.97
C GLN A 196 -3.43 -9.32 8.12
N TRP A 197 -3.76 -10.26 9.00
CA TRP A 197 -2.85 -10.70 10.06
C TRP A 197 -1.83 -11.70 9.53
N LEU A 198 -0.62 -11.64 10.08
CA LEU A 198 0.50 -12.49 9.70
C LEU A 198 1.10 -13.17 10.92
N ARG A 199 1.49 -14.43 10.72
CA ARG A 199 2.29 -15.24 11.65
C ARG A 199 3.70 -15.33 11.05
N GLY A 200 4.66 -14.66 11.69
CA GLY A 200 5.95 -14.38 11.05
C GLY A 200 5.73 -13.53 9.79
N GLU A 201 6.11 -14.06 8.63
CA GLU A 201 5.91 -13.42 7.32
C GLU A 201 4.70 -14.00 6.55
N GLN A 202 4.03 -15.01 7.09
CA GLN A 202 2.95 -15.71 6.39
C GLN A 202 1.58 -15.17 6.78
N ALA A 203 0.75 -14.88 5.77
CA ALA A 203 -0.64 -14.51 5.99
C ALA A 203 -1.43 -15.64 6.68
N ILE A 204 -2.13 -15.29 7.75
CA ILE A 204 -3.07 -16.18 8.44
C ILE A 204 -4.37 -16.17 7.64
N ALA A 205 -4.76 -17.32 7.10
CA ALA A 205 -5.92 -17.44 6.22
C ALA A 205 -7.21 -16.97 6.93
N GLY A 206 -7.94 -16.04 6.31
CA GLY A 206 -9.22 -15.52 6.83
C GLY A 206 -9.09 -14.49 7.96
N ALA A 207 -7.89 -14.20 8.45
CA ALA A 207 -7.66 -13.19 9.46
C ALA A 207 -7.60 -11.78 8.83
N THR A 208 -8.76 -11.28 8.42
CA THR A 208 -8.91 -10.01 7.68
C THR A 208 -9.72 -8.95 8.42
N SER A 209 -9.88 -9.11 9.73
CA SER A 209 -10.61 -8.16 10.59
C SER A 209 -9.64 -7.27 11.37
N ALA A 210 -10.13 -6.12 11.86
CA ALA A 210 -9.37 -5.25 12.77
C ALA A 210 -9.02 -5.92 14.12
N THR A 211 -9.60 -7.09 14.40
CA THR A 211 -9.34 -7.91 15.58
C THR A 211 -8.86 -9.30 15.19
N TYR A 212 -8.00 -9.89 16.02
CA TYR A 212 -7.54 -11.27 15.85
C TYR A 212 -7.44 -11.99 17.19
N ALA A 213 -8.07 -13.16 17.28
CA ALA A 213 -7.98 -14.02 18.46
C ALA A 213 -6.74 -14.91 18.35
N LEU A 214 -5.82 -14.78 19.30
CA LEU A 214 -4.61 -15.59 19.37
C LEU A 214 -4.95 -17.04 19.70
N THR A 215 -4.36 -17.95 18.93
CA THR A 215 -4.58 -19.40 19.04
C THR A 215 -3.33 -20.12 19.54
N HIS A 216 -3.44 -21.43 19.80
CA HIS A 216 -2.29 -22.26 20.18
C HIS A 216 -1.20 -22.32 19.10
N GLU A 217 -1.58 -22.19 17.83
CA GLU A 217 -0.62 -22.17 16.70
C GLU A 217 0.25 -20.90 16.68
N ASP A 218 -0.19 -19.84 17.38
CA ASP A 218 0.54 -18.58 17.46
C ASP A 218 1.61 -18.60 18.56
N VAL A 219 1.58 -19.57 19.49
CA VAL A 219 2.54 -19.67 20.59
C VAL A 219 3.98 -19.75 20.06
N GLY A 220 4.85 -18.92 20.61
CA GLY A 220 6.24 -18.75 20.20
C GLY A 220 6.43 -17.92 18.91
N GLN A 221 5.34 -17.51 18.24
CA GLN A 221 5.39 -16.77 16.99
C GLN A 221 5.32 -15.26 17.24
N THR A 222 5.92 -14.50 16.31
CA THR A 222 5.67 -13.06 16.17
C THR A 222 4.42 -12.84 15.35
N ILE A 223 3.51 -12.00 15.85
CA ILE A 223 2.26 -11.64 15.16
C ILE A 223 2.37 -10.21 14.66
N SER A 224 1.95 -9.99 13.42
CA SER A 224 1.87 -8.65 12.81
C SER A 224 0.60 -8.50 12.01
N VAL A 225 0.27 -7.27 11.62
CA VAL A 225 -0.88 -6.94 10.78
C VAL A 225 -0.45 -5.98 9.69
N ALA A 226 -0.89 -6.23 8.46
CA ALA A 226 -0.86 -5.27 7.37
C ALA A 226 -2.23 -4.59 7.29
N VAL A 227 -2.23 -3.25 7.31
CA VAL A 227 -3.39 -2.39 7.15
C VAL A 227 -3.29 -1.70 5.80
N THR A 228 -4.25 -1.92 4.92
CA THR A 228 -4.30 -1.32 3.59
C THR A 228 -5.43 -0.31 3.52
N GLY A 229 -5.11 0.93 3.20
CA GLY A 229 -6.08 2.00 3.02
C GLY A 229 -6.42 2.19 1.54
N SER A 230 -7.69 2.43 1.24
CA SER A 230 -8.18 2.68 -0.11
C SER A 230 -9.10 3.90 -0.17
N LYS A 231 -9.03 4.64 -1.30
CA LYS A 231 -9.89 5.79 -1.59
C LYS A 231 -10.04 5.95 -3.11
N PRO A 232 -11.26 6.16 -3.64
CA PRO A 232 -11.44 6.42 -5.07
C PRO A 232 -10.62 7.61 -5.57
N GLY A 233 -9.90 7.43 -6.67
CA GLY A 233 -9.00 8.45 -7.25
C GLY A 233 -7.61 8.54 -6.60
N PHE A 234 -7.29 7.62 -5.68
CA PHE A 234 -5.99 7.54 -5.03
C PHE A 234 -5.38 6.15 -5.18
N ASP A 235 -4.06 6.08 -5.22
CA ASP A 235 -3.35 4.81 -5.09
C ASP A 235 -3.47 4.29 -3.65
N ALA A 236 -3.76 3.01 -3.50
CA ALA A 236 -3.81 2.35 -2.19
C ALA A 236 -2.44 2.37 -1.52
N ALA A 237 -2.43 2.47 -0.19
CA ALA A 237 -1.22 2.41 0.61
C ALA A 237 -1.34 1.34 1.70
N THR A 238 -0.22 0.77 2.11
CA THR A 238 -0.17 -0.27 3.15
C THR A 238 0.84 0.11 4.23
N ALA A 239 0.45 -0.03 5.49
CA ALA A 239 1.31 0.10 6.66
C ALA A 239 1.22 -1.18 7.51
N THR A 240 2.27 -1.49 8.26
CA THR A 240 2.34 -2.70 9.08
C THR A 240 2.61 -2.37 10.55
N ALA A 241 1.97 -3.10 11.46
CA ALA A 241 2.26 -3.08 12.89
C ALA A 241 2.66 -4.49 13.36
N ALA A 242 3.51 -4.57 14.37
CA ALA A 242 3.90 -5.83 15.01
C ALA A 242 3.51 -5.82 16.48
N LEU A 243 3.02 -6.96 16.97
CA LEU A 243 2.78 -7.16 18.39
C LEU A 243 4.12 -7.19 19.13
N ASP A 244 4.16 -6.59 20.32
CA ASP A 244 5.36 -6.62 21.15
C ASP A 244 5.63 -8.05 21.67
N GLY A 245 6.75 -8.62 21.23
CA GLY A 245 7.23 -9.93 21.67
C GLY A 245 6.65 -11.11 20.88
N THR A 246 6.67 -12.29 21.50
CA THR A 246 6.09 -13.52 20.94
C THR A 246 4.95 -14.00 21.81
N VAL A 247 3.97 -14.68 21.23
CA VAL A 247 2.81 -15.17 21.98
C VAL A 247 3.23 -16.27 22.97
N ALA A 248 2.78 -16.17 24.21
CA ALA A 248 3.03 -17.17 25.26
C ALA A 248 1.80 -18.04 25.52
N ALA A 249 2.04 -19.30 25.89
CA ALA A 249 1.04 -20.10 26.61
C ALA A 249 0.97 -19.62 28.07
N VAL A 250 -0.18 -19.79 28.72
CA VAL A 250 -0.43 -19.30 30.08
C VAL A 250 -0.66 -20.47 31.02
N LEU A 251 -0.15 -20.36 32.25
CA LEU A 251 -0.44 -21.26 33.36
C LEU A 251 -0.72 -20.45 34.63
N THR A 252 -1.81 -20.79 35.30
CA THR A 252 -2.19 -20.26 36.61
C THR A 252 -2.37 -21.39 37.60
N LEU A 253 -1.99 -21.15 38.84
CA LEU A 253 -2.09 -22.10 39.94
C LEU A 253 -3.15 -21.62 40.92
N SER A 254 -3.91 -22.53 41.53
CA SER A 254 -4.88 -22.19 42.57
C SER A 254 -4.25 -21.57 43.81
N ALA A 255 -2.95 -21.82 44.04
CA ALA A 255 -2.14 -21.20 45.08
C ALA A 255 -0.68 -21.08 44.61
N ASP A 256 0.00 -20.03 45.05
CA ASP A 256 1.45 -19.83 44.87
C ASP A 256 2.28 -20.53 45.95
N ARG A 257 1.63 -21.05 47.00
CA ARG A 257 2.26 -21.82 48.10
C ARG A 257 1.39 -23.00 48.54
N VAL A 258 2.00 -24.17 48.72
CA VAL A 258 1.31 -25.42 49.13
C VAL A 258 2.18 -26.28 50.05
N THR A 259 1.57 -27.14 50.87
CA THR A 259 2.31 -28.13 51.67
C THR A 259 2.60 -29.38 50.84
N ALA A 260 3.78 -29.99 50.99
CA ALA A 260 4.06 -31.28 50.38
C ALA A 260 3.03 -32.35 50.81
N GLY A 261 2.39 -32.99 49.83
CA GLY A 261 1.28 -33.93 50.03
C GLY A 261 -0.11 -33.36 49.72
N ASP A 262 -0.25 -32.04 49.58
CA ASP A 262 -1.53 -31.39 49.28
C ASP A 262 -1.84 -31.37 47.77
N GLY A 263 -3.12 -31.18 47.46
CA GLY A 263 -3.59 -30.98 46.10
C GLY A 263 -3.35 -29.55 45.59
N LEU A 264 -3.14 -29.42 44.28
CA LEU A 264 -2.99 -28.16 43.56
C LEU A 264 -3.80 -28.23 42.27
N THR A 265 -4.62 -27.21 42.02
CA THR A 265 -5.36 -27.09 40.75
C THR A 265 -4.59 -26.15 39.82
N LEU A 266 -4.53 -26.52 38.54
CA LEU A 266 -3.85 -25.77 37.49
C LEU A 266 -4.83 -25.47 36.36
N ASP A 267 -4.79 -24.24 35.88
CA ASP A 267 -5.53 -23.78 34.71
C ASP A 267 -4.56 -23.15 33.71
N GLY A 268 -4.62 -23.56 32.44
CA GLY A 268 -3.74 -23.06 31.39
C GLY A 268 -4.42 -22.89 30.04
N THR A 269 -3.79 -22.11 29.15
CA THR A 269 -4.23 -21.88 27.76
C THR A 269 -3.06 -21.92 26.79
N GLY A 270 -3.34 -22.22 25.52
CA GLY A 270 -2.34 -22.23 24.44
C GLY A 270 -1.88 -23.63 24.03
N PHE A 271 -2.67 -24.67 24.32
CA PHE A 271 -2.40 -26.05 23.91
C PHE A 271 -3.29 -26.45 22.74
N ALA A 272 -2.88 -27.43 21.92
CA ALA A 272 -3.74 -27.89 20.82
C ALA A 272 -4.96 -28.66 21.38
N PRO A 273 -6.14 -28.50 20.79
CA PRO A 273 -7.33 -29.25 21.20
C PRO A 273 -7.11 -30.76 21.21
N GLY A 274 -7.43 -31.43 22.33
CA GLY A 274 -7.29 -32.88 22.50
C GLY A 274 -5.87 -33.39 22.71
N GLU A 275 -4.87 -32.50 22.75
CA GLU A 275 -3.47 -32.85 22.98
C GLU A 275 -3.24 -33.34 24.42
N SER A 276 -2.38 -34.34 24.59
CA SER A 276 -1.91 -34.74 25.92
C SER A 276 -0.91 -33.71 26.47
N VAL A 277 -1.18 -33.20 27.67
CA VAL A 277 -0.37 -32.18 28.33
C VAL A 277 0.22 -32.78 29.59
N ARG A 278 1.54 -32.82 29.63
CA ARG A 278 2.31 -33.34 30.76
C ARG A 278 2.49 -32.25 31.81
N VAL A 279 2.28 -32.59 33.08
CA VAL A 279 2.50 -31.69 34.22
C VAL A 279 3.74 -32.16 34.99
N GLU A 280 4.77 -31.32 35.07
CA GLU A 280 6.01 -31.65 35.77
C GLU A 280 6.38 -30.60 36.82
N LEU A 281 6.90 -31.07 37.95
CA LEU A 281 7.66 -30.24 38.88
C LEU A 281 9.12 -30.20 38.40
N HIS A 282 9.46 -29.19 37.61
CA HIS A 282 10.69 -29.15 36.82
C HIS A 282 11.97 -29.12 37.68
N SER A 283 11.92 -28.49 38.86
CA SER A 283 13.06 -28.40 39.79
C SER A 283 13.63 -29.76 40.21
N MET A 284 12.80 -30.81 40.18
CA MET A 284 13.18 -32.17 40.57
C MET A 284 12.91 -33.20 39.46
N SER A 285 12.43 -32.76 38.28
CA SER A 285 11.96 -33.61 37.17
C SER A 285 10.94 -34.65 37.63
N VAL A 286 9.99 -34.23 38.48
CA VAL A 286 8.94 -35.12 38.99
C VAL A 286 7.70 -34.98 38.14
N ASP A 287 7.23 -36.10 37.60
CA ASP A 287 5.97 -36.19 36.87
C ASP A 287 4.80 -36.11 37.85
N LEU A 288 3.93 -35.11 37.67
CA LEU A 288 2.73 -34.90 38.47
C LEU A 288 1.48 -35.51 37.79
N GLY A 289 1.63 -36.00 36.57
CA GLY A 289 0.59 -36.64 35.77
C GLY A 289 0.39 -35.97 34.42
N ASP A 290 -0.46 -36.60 33.62
CA ASP A 290 -0.90 -36.09 32.32
C ASP A 290 -2.38 -35.67 32.40
N THR A 291 -2.72 -34.64 31.63
CA THR A 291 -4.10 -34.22 31.36
C THR A 291 -4.29 -34.07 29.85
N THR A 292 -5.51 -33.76 29.42
CA THR A 292 -5.83 -33.54 28.01
C THR A 292 -6.40 -32.14 27.84
N ALA A 293 -5.88 -31.39 26.87
CA ALA A 293 -6.42 -30.08 26.53
C ALA A 293 -7.84 -30.20 25.98
N ALA A 294 -8.73 -29.31 26.44
CA ALA A 294 -10.10 -29.21 25.97
C ALA A 294 -10.16 -28.70 24.52
N ASP A 295 -11.36 -28.69 23.92
CA ASP A 295 -11.58 -28.30 22.52
C ASP A 295 -11.18 -26.85 22.22
N ASP A 296 -11.13 -25.98 23.24
CA ASP A 296 -10.70 -24.59 23.15
C ASP A 296 -9.20 -24.41 23.43
N GLY A 297 -8.45 -25.49 23.65
CA GLY A 297 -7.03 -25.47 23.99
C GLY A 297 -6.74 -25.08 25.43
N SER A 298 -7.76 -25.02 26.29
CA SER A 298 -7.59 -24.86 27.74
C SER A 298 -7.20 -26.17 28.40
N VAL A 299 -6.48 -26.07 29.51
CA VAL A 299 -6.07 -27.21 30.33
C VAL A 299 -6.56 -26.96 31.75
N HIS A 300 -7.20 -27.97 32.33
CA HIS A 300 -7.53 -28.01 33.75
C HIS A 300 -6.98 -29.31 34.35
N ALA A 301 -6.27 -29.23 35.46
CA ALA A 301 -5.72 -30.41 36.13
C ALA A 301 -5.69 -30.24 37.64
N ASP A 302 -6.13 -31.27 38.35
CA ASP A 302 -5.90 -31.42 39.78
C ASP A 302 -4.74 -32.39 39.99
N VAL A 303 -3.63 -31.91 40.53
CA VAL A 303 -2.46 -32.73 40.84
C VAL A 303 -2.21 -32.77 42.34
N THR A 304 -1.43 -33.74 42.79
CA THR A 304 -0.97 -33.80 44.20
C THR A 304 0.54 -33.58 44.22
N ILE A 305 1.00 -32.63 45.03
CA ILE A 305 2.44 -32.44 45.25
C ILE A 305 2.96 -33.62 46.07
N PRO A 306 3.97 -34.36 45.60
CA PRO A 306 4.50 -35.50 46.34
C PRO A 306 4.92 -35.12 47.77
N SER A 307 4.61 -35.96 48.75
CA SER A 307 4.94 -35.69 50.16
C SER A 307 6.44 -35.65 50.45
N GLY A 308 7.27 -36.15 49.52
CA GLY A 308 8.73 -36.11 49.59
C GLY A 308 9.37 -34.90 48.90
N THR A 309 8.58 -33.95 48.41
CA THR A 309 9.09 -32.72 47.79
C THR A 309 9.80 -31.86 48.82
N ASP A 310 11.01 -31.40 48.49
CA ASP A 310 11.80 -30.52 49.36
C ASP A 310 11.11 -29.16 49.54
N ALA A 311 11.28 -28.56 50.72
CA ALA A 311 10.73 -27.23 50.98
C ALA A 311 11.46 -26.14 50.18
N GLY A 312 10.73 -25.12 49.72
CA GLY A 312 11.26 -23.94 49.04
C GLY A 312 10.68 -23.71 47.64
N ALA A 313 11.36 -22.87 46.86
CA ALA A 313 10.89 -22.44 45.55
C ALA A 313 11.05 -23.54 44.48
N HIS A 314 9.96 -23.82 43.78
CA HIS A 314 9.86 -24.74 42.65
C HIS A 314 9.20 -24.07 41.44
N THR A 315 9.26 -24.75 40.31
CA THR A 315 8.54 -24.36 39.09
C THR A 315 7.72 -25.52 38.59
N VAL A 316 6.42 -25.29 38.42
CA VAL A 316 5.54 -26.21 37.71
C VAL A 316 5.58 -25.85 36.25
N VAL A 317 5.80 -26.85 35.40
CA VAL A 317 5.84 -26.70 33.94
C VAL A 317 4.78 -27.63 33.36
N VAL A 318 3.95 -27.10 32.48
CA VAL A 318 3.07 -27.89 31.63
C VAL A 318 3.62 -27.88 30.21
N THR A 319 3.63 -29.04 29.54
CA THR A 319 4.14 -29.18 28.18
C THR A 319 3.21 -30.04 27.34
N GLY A 320 2.77 -29.51 26.19
CA GLY A 320 2.02 -30.27 25.20
C GLY A 320 2.92 -31.28 24.48
N ALA A 321 2.45 -32.52 24.36
CA ALA A 321 3.22 -33.62 23.77
C ALA A 321 3.37 -33.55 22.23
N GLU A 322 2.44 -32.92 21.53
CA GLU A 322 2.37 -32.80 20.07
C GLU A 322 2.95 -31.47 19.57
N THR A 323 2.55 -30.36 20.19
CA THR A 323 2.97 -29.00 19.81
C THR A 323 4.30 -28.61 20.45
N GLY A 324 4.62 -29.19 21.61
CA GLY A 324 5.75 -28.74 22.42
C GLY A 324 5.51 -27.39 23.10
N ASN A 325 4.30 -26.84 23.02
CA ASN A 325 3.95 -25.60 23.71
C ASN A 325 4.09 -25.80 25.22
N SER A 326 4.72 -24.85 25.90
CA SER A 326 5.00 -24.95 27.33
C SER A 326 4.60 -23.68 28.07
N ALA A 327 4.04 -23.84 29.27
CA ALA A 327 3.79 -22.76 30.20
C ALA A 327 4.31 -23.13 31.59
N SER A 328 4.69 -22.13 32.38
CA SER A 328 5.30 -22.38 33.70
C SER A 328 4.81 -21.39 34.74
N ALA A 329 4.69 -21.85 35.98
CA ALA A 329 4.34 -21.03 37.13
C ALA A 329 5.24 -21.37 38.33
N ALA A 330 5.58 -20.35 39.12
CA ALA A 330 6.34 -20.53 40.35
C ALA A 330 5.45 -21.08 41.46
N LEU A 331 6.01 -21.95 42.31
CA LEU A 331 5.34 -22.56 43.45
C LEU A 331 6.31 -22.64 44.64
N ASP A 332 5.92 -22.12 45.79
CA ASP A 332 6.65 -22.33 47.05
C ASP A 332 6.08 -23.54 47.80
N VAL A 333 6.92 -24.51 48.14
CA VAL A 333 6.49 -25.73 48.84
C VAL A 333 6.90 -25.67 50.32
N ASP A 334 5.93 -25.80 51.21
CA ASP A 334 6.19 -26.00 52.63
C ASP A 334 6.58 -27.45 52.92
N GLY A 335 7.61 -27.63 53.76
CA GLY A 335 8.03 -28.96 54.20
C GLY A 335 6.89 -29.65 54.95
N ALA A 336 6.72 -30.96 54.70
CA ALA A 336 5.72 -31.76 55.41
C ALA A 336 5.88 -31.56 56.93
N PRO A 337 4.79 -31.51 57.71
CA PRO A 337 4.88 -31.42 59.17
C PRO A 337 5.71 -32.60 59.65
N SER A 338 6.95 -32.34 60.04
CA SER A 338 7.80 -33.35 60.64
C SER A 338 7.06 -33.78 61.90
N GLY A 339 6.69 -35.06 61.95
CA GLY A 339 6.03 -35.69 63.10
C GLY A 339 6.94 -35.64 64.32
N GLY A 340 7.07 -34.46 64.91
CA GLY A 340 7.70 -34.24 66.19
C GLY A 340 6.83 -34.89 67.24
N LEU A 341 7.32 -35.99 67.81
CA LEU A 341 6.80 -36.51 69.07
C LEU A 341 6.70 -35.32 70.06
N ALA A 342 5.48 -35.06 70.53
CA ALA A 342 5.21 -33.98 71.46
C ALA A 342 6.13 -34.09 72.70
N PRO A 343 6.95 -33.09 73.03
CA PRO A 343 7.59 -33.05 74.34
C PRO A 343 6.52 -32.68 75.37
N THR A 344 6.23 -33.62 76.27
CA THR A 344 5.40 -33.38 77.44
C THR A 344 6.09 -32.36 78.36
N GLY A 345 5.50 -31.16 78.47
CA GLY A 345 5.56 -30.29 79.65
C GLY A 345 6.85 -29.50 79.89
N GLY A 346 6.74 -28.17 79.98
CA GLY A 346 7.80 -27.32 80.51
C GLY A 346 7.64 -25.82 80.26
N SER A 347 6.97 -25.14 81.19
CA SER A 347 6.97 -23.71 81.52
C SER A 347 7.95 -22.73 80.82
N ALA A 348 7.35 -21.65 80.29
CA ALA A 348 7.75 -20.23 80.29
C ALA A 348 9.07 -19.71 79.63
N ALA A 349 8.87 -18.88 78.58
CA ALA A 349 9.53 -17.62 78.16
C ALA A 349 11.05 -17.62 77.83
N PRO A 350 11.51 -16.81 76.83
CA PRO A 350 11.52 -15.34 76.94
C PRO A 350 11.21 -14.54 75.65
N ALA A 351 11.12 -13.22 75.83
CA ALA A 351 11.00 -12.19 74.79
C ALA A 351 12.29 -12.03 73.96
N LEU A 352 12.17 -11.49 72.73
CA LEU A 352 12.95 -10.33 72.26
C LEU A 352 12.52 -9.84 70.87
N ILE A 353 12.37 -8.52 70.81
CA ILE A 353 12.17 -7.64 69.67
C ILE A 353 13.47 -7.58 68.85
N GLY A 354 13.40 -7.63 67.51
CA GLY A 354 14.53 -7.22 66.67
C GLY A 354 14.33 -7.44 65.17
N GLY A 355 14.34 -6.35 64.40
CA GLY A 355 14.86 -6.36 63.03
C GLY A 355 13.85 -6.24 61.88
N ALA A 356 13.40 -5.02 61.62
CA ALA A 356 12.97 -4.60 60.28
C ALA A 356 14.20 -4.34 59.37
N LEU A 357 13.95 -4.29 58.04
CA LEU A 357 14.84 -4.14 56.88
C LEU A 357 15.40 -5.49 56.35
N ALA A 358 15.28 -5.83 55.06
CA ALA A 358 15.45 -4.97 53.88
C ALA A 358 14.54 -5.33 52.69
N LEU A 359 14.03 -4.27 52.05
CA LEU A 359 13.68 -4.21 50.63
C LEU A 359 14.93 -4.47 49.77
N ILE A 360 14.85 -5.39 48.81
CA ILE A 360 15.45 -5.21 47.47
C ILE A 360 14.45 -5.80 46.46
N GLY A 361 13.80 -4.92 45.72
CA GLY A 361 13.15 -5.28 44.47
C GLY A 361 14.19 -5.42 43.37
N LEU A 362 13.94 -6.33 42.43
CA LEU A 362 14.46 -6.23 41.08
C LEU A 362 13.51 -6.97 40.15
N GLY A 363 12.63 -6.17 39.53
CA GLY A 363 12.00 -6.54 38.28
C GLY A 363 13.09 -6.64 37.22
N THR A 364 13.16 -7.77 36.53
CA THR A 364 14.01 -7.95 35.37
C THR A 364 13.25 -7.47 34.14
N ALA A 365 13.44 -6.19 33.81
CA ALA A 365 13.26 -5.68 32.47
C ALA A 365 14.46 -6.11 31.61
N PHE A 366 14.20 -6.83 30.52
CA PHE A 366 15.23 -7.22 29.56
C PHE A 366 15.40 -6.09 28.53
N VAL A 367 16.43 -5.25 28.70
CA VAL A 367 16.83 -4.24 27.71
C VAL A 367 17.96 -4.81 26.86
N ILE A 368 17.68 -5.08 25.58
CA ILE A 368 18.70 -5.44 24.59
C ILE A 368 19.29 -4.15 24.02
N ALA A 369 20.54 -3.83 24.40
CA ALA A 369 21.31 -2.75 23.81
C ALA A 369 21.98 -3.22 22.51
N ARG A 370 21.55 -2.66 21.36
CA ARG A 370 22.27 -2.77 20.07
C ARG A 370 23.49 -1.85 20.07
N ILE A 371 24.69 -2.42 19.96
CA ILE A 371 25.93 -1.70 19.67
C ILE A 371 25.91 -1.23 18.20
N ARG A 372 25.78 0.08 17.96
CA ARG A 372 26.10 0.70 16.67
C ARG A 372 27.59 0.99 16.62
N THR A 373 28.31 0.24 15.81
CA THR A 373 29.67 0.60 15.38
C THR A 373 29.58 1.69 14.31
N ALA A 374 29.91 2.93 14.68
CA ALA A 374 30.12 4.00 13.73
C ALA A 374 31.42 3.75 12.94
N ARG A 375 31.34 3.72 11.61
CA ARG A 375 32.51 3.78 10.72
C ARG A 375 32.48 5.12 9.99
N ARG A 376 33.45 5.98 10.31
CA ARG A 376 33.82 7.16 9.50
C ARG A 376 34.48 6.67 8.21
N VAL A 377 33.98 7.10 7.06
CA VAL A 377 34.63 7.97 6.05
C VAL A 377 33.51 8.66 5.30
#